data_AF-A0A6G3ZGP9-F1
#
_entry.id   AF-A0A6G3ZGP9-F1
#
_cell.length_a   1.000
_cell.length_b   1.000
_cell.length_c   1.000
_cell.angle_alpha   90.00
_cell.angle_beta   90.00
_cell.angle_gamma   90.00
#
_symmetry.space_group_name_H-M   'P 1'
#
loop_
_entity.id
_entity.type
_entity.pdbx_description
1 polymer ?
#
loop_
_entity_poly.entity_id
_entity_poly.type
_entity_poly.pdbx_seq_one_letter_code
_entity_poly.pdbx_strand_id
1 'polypeptide(L)' 'MGRGEKVRFGLALAFGVVVPGLLKYALTTAGYDALGTAVWVSGYLTAILAIWYVWVRPLNLEGTAG' A
#
# COMPACT_ATOMS: atom_id res chain seq x y z
N MET A 1 0.43 -12.58 16.22
CA MET A 1 0.00 -11.23 15.76
C MET A 1 -1.14 -10.72 16.63
N GLY A 2 -0.94 -9.60 17.34
CA GLY A 2 -2.00 -8.96 18.13
C GLY A 2 -3.13 -8.44 17.24
N ARG A 3 -4.34 -8.29 17.79
CA ARG A 3 -5.54 -7.86 17.03
C ARG A 3 -5.34 -6.53 16.31
N GLY A 4 -4.64 -5.56 16.93
CA GLY A 4 -4.31 -4.28 16.32
C GLY A 4 -3.39 -4.39 15.10
N GLU A 5 -2.48 -5.36 15.09
CA GLU A 5 -1.54 -5.56 13.98
C GLU A 5 -2.24 -6.11 12.73
N LYS A 6 -3.18 -7.04 12.93
CA LYS A 6 -4.03 -7.57 11.86
C LYS A 6 -4.88 -6.48 11.22
N VAL A 7 -5.42 -5.56 12.04
CA VAL A 7 -6.20 -4.41 11.56
C VAL A 7 -5.31 -3.46 10.75
N ARG A 8 -4.12 -3.12 11.24
CA ARG A 8 -3.16 -2.27 10.50
C ARG A 8 -2.80 -2.85 9.15
N PHE A 9 -2.51 -4.14 9.10
CA PHE A 9 -2.19 -4.83 7.85
C PHE A 9 -3.40 -4.85 6.90
N GLY A 10 -4.60 -5.17 7.41
CA GLY A 10 -5.82 -5.14 6.62
C GLY A 10 -6.12 -3.75 6.04
N LEU A 11 -5.91 -2.69 6.83
CA LEU A 11 -6.03 -1.31 6.38
C LEU A 11 -5.00 -0.97 5.30
N ALA A 12 -3.74 -1.38 5.48
CA ALA A 12 -2.69 -1.14 4.49
C ALA A 12 -3.03 -1.79 3.14
N LEU A 13 -3.55 -3.02 3.14
CA LEU A 13 -4.00 -3.69 1.91
C LEU A 13 -5.22 -3.01 1.30
N ALA A 14 -6.20 -2.63 2.12
CA ALA A 14 -7.41 -1.97 1.64
C ALA A 14 -7.10 -0.63 0.96
N PHE A 15 -6.31 0.23 1.62
CA PHE A 15 -5.95 1.54 1.09
C PHE A 15 -4.87 1.50 0.00
N GLY A 16 -3.94 0.55 0.08
CA GLY A 16 -2.83 0.45 -0.85
C GLY A 16 -3.17 -0.26 -2.17
N VAL A 17 -4.16 -1.15 -2.16
CA VAL A 17 -4.45 -2.02 -3.31
C VAL A 17 -5.92 -1.99 -3.69
N VAL A 18 -6.83 -2.22 -2.75
CA VAL A 18 -8.26 -2.36 -3.07
C VAL A 18 -8.85 -1.03 -3.56
N VAL A 19 -8.71 0.05 -2.78
CA VAL A 19 -9.25 1.37 -3.13
C VAL A 19 -8.67 1.91 -4.45
N PRO A 20 -7.34 1.93 -4.67
CA PRO A 20 -6.78 2.38 -5.94
C PRO A 20 -7.22 1.53 -7.13
N GLY A 21 -7.42 0.22 -6.93
CA GLY A 21 -7.89 -0.71 -7.96
C GLY A 21 -9.31 -0.42 -8.41
N LEU A 22 -10.23 -0.21 -7.46
CA LEU A 22 -11.60 0.19 -7.77
C LEU A 22 -11.65 1.56 -8.46
N LEU A 23 -10.83 2.51 -8.01
CA LEU A 23 -10.77 3.84 -8.62
C LEU A 23 -10.22 3.77 -10.06
N LYS A 24 -9.16 2.99 -10.30
CA LYS A 24 -8.66 2.75 -11.66
C LYS A 24 -9.76 2.17 -12.53
N TYR A 25 -10.45 1.13 -12.08
CA TYR A 25 -11.54 0.51 -12.84
C TYR A 25 -12.62 1.55 -13.20
N ALA A 26 -13.13 2.29 -12.21
CA ALA A 26 -14.16 3.30 -12.44
C ALA A 26 -13.71 4.39 -13.42
N LEU A 27 -12.46 4.87 -13.29
CA LEU A 27 -11.89 5.89 -14.17
C LEU A 27 -11.69 5.38 -15.60
N THR A 28 -11.16 4.15 -15.76
CA THR A 28 -11.00 3.52 -17.08
C THR A 28 -12.35 3.28 -17.74
N THR A 29 -13.37 2.82 -17.02
CA THR A 29 -14.74 2.66 -17.55
C THR A 29 -15.36 3.99 -17.96
N ALA A 30 -15.00 5.09 -17.30
CA ALA A 30 -15.41 6.44 -17.67
C ALA A 30 -14.60 7.06 -18.83
N GLY A 31 -13.63 6.33 -19.41
CA GLY A 31 -12.78 6.79 -20.52
C GLY A 31 -11.49 7.52 -20.09
N TYR A 32 -11.23 7.64 -18.79
CA TYR A 32 -10.04 8.31 -18.24
C TYR A 32 -8.91 7.33 -17.92
N ASP A 33 -8.44 6.57 -18.92
CA ASP A 33 -7.49 5.47 -18.70
C ASP A 33 -6.13 5.92 -18.11
N ALA A 34 -5.58 7.03 -18.63
CA ALA A 34 -4.33 7.60 -18.12
C ALA A 34 -4.46 8.06 -16.65
N LEU A 35 -5.60 8.66 -16.29
CA LEU A 35 -5.86 9.11 -14.93
C LEU A 35 -6.06 7.91 -13.98
N GLY A 36 -6.79 6.89 -14.41
CA GLY A 36 -6.95 5.64 -13.67
C GLY A 36 -5.61 4.96 -13.40
N THR A 37 -4.71 4.96 -14.39
CA THR A 37 -3.34 4.45 -14.23
C THR A 37 -2.53 5.29 -13.25
N ALA A 38 -2.62 6.62 -13.29
CA ALA A 38 -1.93 7.49 -12.33
C ALA A 38 -2.42 7.26 -10.88
N VAL A 39 -3.73 7.08 -10.68
CA VAL A 39 -4.31 6.74 -9.36
C VAL A 39 -3.79 5.39 -8.87
N TRP A 40 -3.70 4.40 -9.75
CA TRP A 40 -3.17 3.08 -9.40
C TRP A 40 -1.71 3.14 -8.97
N VAL A 41 -0.85 3.79 -9.77
CA VAL A 41 0.58 3.91 -9.46
C VAL A 41 0.82 4.69 -8.17
N SER A 42 0.11 5.79 -7.97
CA SER A 42 0.23 6.59 -6.75
C SER A 42 -0.23 5.81 -5.51
N GLY A 43 -1.38 5.12 -5.58
CA GLY A 43 -1.85 4.27 -4.50
C GLY A 43 -0.87 3.14 -4.14
N TYR A 44 -0.30 2.51 -5.16
CA TYR A 44 0.70 1.45 -4.96
C TYR A 44 2.00 1.99 -4.34
N LEU A 45 2.48 3.16 -4.79
CA LEU A 45 3.65 3.82 -4.21
C LEU A 45 3.40 4.19 -2.75
N THR A 46 2.22 4.73 -2.42
CA THR A 46 1.83 5.00 -1.03
C THR A 46 1.83 3.73 -0.19
N ALA A 47 1.34 2.60 -0.73
CA ALA A 47 1.36 1.31 -0.05
C ALA A 47 2.79 0.86 0.27
N ILE A 48 3.71 0.96 -0.70
CA ILE A 48 5.13 0.64 -0.52
C ILE A 48 5.74 1.48 0.61
N LEU A 49 5.53 2.81 0.58
CA LEU A 49 6.09 3.71 1.57
C LEU A 49 5.51 3.45 2.98
N ALA A 50 4.21 3.18 3.07
CA ALA A 50 3.57 2.83 4.34
C ALA A 50 4.13 1.51 4.90
N ILE A 51 4.27 0.49 4.04
CA ILE A 51 4.85 -0.80 4.43
C ILE A 51 6.28 -0.62 4.93
N TRP A 52 7.08 0.13 4.16
CA TRP A 52 8.46 0.41 4.53
C TRP A 52 8.55 1.15 5.87
N TYR A 53 7.77 2.22 6.06
CA TYR A 53 7.87 3.06 7.25
C TYR A 53 7.43 2.36 8.53
N VAL A 54 6.35 1.56 8.47
CA VAL A 54 5.73 0.94 9.66
C VAL A 54 6.40 -0.38 10.02
N TRP A 55 6.81 -1.19 9.03
CA TRP A 55 7.31 -2.55 9.29
C TRP A 55 8.78 -2.73 8.97
N VAL A 56 9.33 -2.09 7.94
CA VAL A 56 10.73 -2.34 7.51
C VAL A 56 11.72 -1.44 8.22
N ARG A 57 11.50 -0.11 8.19
CA ARG A 57 12.34 0.92 8.81
C ARG A 57 12.65 0.67 10.30
N PRO A 58 11.71 0.21 11.15
CA PRO A 58 12.02 -0.03 12.57
C PRO A 58 12.76 -1.34 12.84
N LEU A 59 12.99 -2.19 11.83
CA LEU A 59 13.80 -3.39 12.02
C LEU A 59 15.24 -2.97 12.25
N ASN A 60 15.81 -3.39 13.39
CA ASN A 60 17.25 -3.30 13.57
C ASN A 60 17.90 -4.37 12.68
N LEU A 61 18.60 -3.93 11.63
CA LEU A 61 19.32 -4.80 10.70
C LEU A 61 20.79 -4.99 11.09
N GLU A 62 21.18 -4.61 12.31
CA GLU A 62 22.48 -4.98 12.87
C GLU A 62 22.55 -6.52 12.98
N GLY A 63 23.52 -7.10 12.29
CA GLY A 63 23.84 -8.51 12.44
C GLY A 63 24.29 -8.79 13.86
N THR A 64 24.04 -10.01 14.36
CA THR A 64 24.72 -10.52 15.56
C THR A 64 26.23 -10.37 15.33
N ALA A 65 26.85 -9.38 15.97
CA ALA A 65 28.29 -9.28 16.04
C ALA A 65 28.77 -10.48 16.87
N GLY A 66 29.28 -11.49 16.17
CA GLY A 66 30.01 -12.60 16.77
C GLY A 66 31.38 -12.15 17.24
#